data_AF-A0A2V8K3B6-F1
#
_entry.id   AF-A0A2V8K3B6-F1
#
_cell.length_a   1.000
_cell.length_b   1.000
_cell.length_c   1.000
_cell.angle_alpha   90.00
_cell.angle_beta   90.00
_cell.angle_gamma   90.00
#
_symmetry.space_group_name_H-M   'P 1'
#
loop_
_entity.id
_entity.type
_entity.pdbx_description
1 polymer ?
#
loop_
_entity_poly.entity_id
_entity_poly.type
_entity_poly.pdbx_seq_one_letter_code
_entity_poly.pdbx_strand_id
1 'polypeptide(L)'
;MNRRALIKSASAALLAFGFDGCATSRIARKIATFPADARSPLKLSLVEASWDRVIRTTVGLRPHRDSGFVLRAEKLDEKLLVHNYGHGGSGMSLSWGTGYMAAETAAQHDQRLAAVIGCGVTGLTTARQLQRRGF
;
A
#
# COMPACT_ATOMS: atom_id res chain seq x y z
N MET A 1 -32.47 -37.52 -54.48
CA MET A 1 -31.59 -36.35 -54.20
C MET A 1 -30.17 -36.83 -53.98
N ASN A 2 -29.25 -36.45 -54.87
CA ASN A 2 -27.96 -37.09 -55.06
C ASN A 2 -26.86 -36.43 -54.21
N ARG A 3 -26.47 -37.06 -53.08
CA ARG A 3 -25.56 -36.51 -52.06
C ARG A 3 -24.18 -36.12 -52.60
N ARG A 4 -23.74 -36.74 -53.69
CA ARG A 4 -22.47 -36.43 -54.38
C ARG A 4 -22.48 -35.10 -55.13
N ALA A 5 -23.64 -34.61 -55.57
CA ALA A 5 -23.73 -33.33 -56.27
C ALA A 5 -23.54 -32.16 -55.30
N LEU A 6 -24.02 -32.29 -54.06
CA LEU A 6 -23.92 -31.28 -53.01
C LEU A 6 -22.46 -31.05 -52.55
N ILE A 7 -21.65 -32.11 -52.49
CA ILE A 7 -20.23 -32.00 -52.10
C ILE A 7 -19.39 -31.35 -53.21
N LYS A 8 -19.74 -31.59 -54.48
CA LYS A 8 -19.06 -30.98 -55.63
C LYS A 8 -19.39 -29.49 -55.80
N SER A 9 -20.59 -29.05 -55.44
CA SER A 9 -20.93 -27.61 -55.45
C SER A 9 -20.42 -26.86 -54.21
N ALA A 10 -20.29 -27.52 -53.07
CA ALA A 10 -19.74 -26.92 -51.85
C ALA A 10 -18.24 -26.58 -51.97
N SER A 11 -17.47 -27.36 -52.74
CA SER A 11 -16.03 -27.11 -52.93
C SER A 11 -15.73 -25.95 -53.90
N ALA A 12 -16.67 -25.57 -54.78
CA ALA A 12 -16.53 -24.39 -55.63
C ALA A 12 -16.81 -23.06 -54.89
N ALA A 13 -17.66 -23.08 -53.85
CA ALA A 13 -18.01 -21.88 -53.07
C ALA A 13 -16.92 -21.47 -52.06
N LEU A 14 -16.04 -22.40 -51.66
CA LEU A 14 -14.95 -22.15 -50.70
C LEU A 14 -13.69 -21.50 -51.32
N LEU A 15 -13.57 -21.48 -52.66
CA LEU A 15 -12.45 -20.81 -53.34
C LEU A 15 -12.72 -19.35 -53.72
N ALA A 16 -13.98 -18.90 -53.67
CA ALA A 16 -14.35 -17.51 -53.99
C ALA A 16 -14.27 -16.54 -52.80
N PHE A 17 -14.16 -17.06 -51.56
CA PHE A 17 -13.99 -16.24 -50.35
C PHE A 17 -12.59 -16.35 -49.71
N GLY A 18 -11.65 -17.02 -50.40
CA GLY A 18 -10.30 -17.32 -49.87
C GLY A 18 -9.17 -16.38 -50.32
N PHE A 19 -9.45 -15.29 -51.04
CA PHE A 19 -8.42 -14.41 -51.62
C PHE A 19 -8.45 -12.96 -51.12
N ASP A 20 -8.88 -12.73 -49.88
CA ASP A 20 -8.62 -11.46 -49.17
C ASP A 20 -7.79 -11.65 -47.89
N GLY A 21 -7.04 -12.75 -47.83
CA GLY A 21 -6.24 -13.16 -46.66
C GLY A 21 -4.79 -12.68 -46.65
N CYS A 22 -4.35 -11.91 -47.65
CA CYS A 22 -2.96 -11.41 -47.73
C CYS A 22 -2.87 -9.95 -48.21
N ALA A 23 -3.86 -9.10 -47.88
CA ALA A 23 -3.57 -7.69 -47.73
C ALA A 23 -3.11 -7.48 -46.29
N THR A 24 -1.80 -7.32 -46.08
CA THR A 24 -1.31 -6.57 -44.92
C THR A 24 -1.80 -5.14 -45.10
N SER A 25 -3.09 -4.92 -44.79
CA SER A 25 -3.51 -3.63 -44.32
C SER A 25 -2.59 -3.37 -43.14
N ARG A 26 -1.59 -2.52 -43.38
CA ARG A 26 -1.02 -1.69 -42.32
C ARG A 26 -2.19 -0.86 -41.82
N ILE A 27 -3.08 -1.49 -41.05
CA ILE A 27 -3.58 -0.87 -39.85
C ILE A 27 -2.29 -0.62 -39.10
N ALA A 28 -1.70 0.55 -39.38
CA ALA A 28 -0.82 1.21 -38.47
C ALA A 28 -1.64 1.15 -37.19
N ARG A 29 -1.32 0.16 -36.36
CA ARG A 29 -1.67 0.18 -34.96
C ARG A 29 -1.11 1.54 -34.60
N LYS A 30 -2.00 2.53 -34.52
CA LYS A 30 -1.77 3.70 -33.69
C LYS A 30 -1.48 3.00 -32.38
N ILE A 31 -0.19 2.75 -32.14
CA ILE A 31 0.36 2.85 -30.83
C ILE A 31 -0.29 4.14 -30.40
N ALA A 32 -1.29 4.02 -29.53
CA ALA A 32 -1.65 5.15 -28.73
C ALA A 32 -0.31 5.45 -28.08
N THR A 33 0.46 6.36 -28.70
CA THR A 33 1.23 7.33 -27.96
C THR A 33 0.18 7.88 -27.04
N PHE A 34 0.04 7.23 -25.88
CA PHE A 34 -0.37 7.90 -24.68
C PHE A 34 0.41 9.19 -24.76
N PRO A 35 -0.23 10.36 -24.97
CA PRO A 35 0.50 11.61 -25.02
C PRO A 35 1.37 11.54 -23.78
N ALA A 36 2.70 11.54 -23.99
CA ALA A 36 3.67 11.41 -22.92
C ALA A 36 3.21 12.40 -21.87
N ASP A 37 2.69 11.83 -20.78
CA ASP A 37 1.90 12.43 -19.72
C ASP A 37 1.88 13.96 -19.84
N ALA A 38 0.83 14.56 -20.44
CA ALA A 38 0.69 16.02 -20.56
C ALA A 38 0.42 16.67 -19.18
N ARG A 39 1.02 16.13 -18.12
CA ARG A 39 1.27 16.85 -16.89
C ARG A 39 2.15 18.02 -17.28
N SER A 40 1.55 19.20 -17.30
CA SER A 40 2.32 20.44 -17.25
C SER A 40 3.43 20.25 -16.21
N PRO A 41 4.71 20.53 -16.52
CA PRO A 41 5.76 20.37 -15.55
C PRO A 41 5.35 21.14 -14.30
N LEU A 42 5.26 20.44 -13.16
CA LEU A 42 4.93 21.08 -11.90
C LEU A 42 5.97 22.18 -11.67
N LYS A 43 5.54 23.44 -11.81
CA LYS A 43 6.39 24.60 -11.54
C LYS A 43 6.47 24.77 -10.02
N LEU A 44 7.33 23.97 -9.40
CA LEU A 44 7.62 24.10 -7.98
C LEU A 44 8.46 25.37 -7.77
N SER A 45 8.06 26.18 -6.81
CA SER A 45 8.88 27.31 -6.38
C SER A 45 10.16 26.78 -5.74
N LEU A 46 11.30 27.39 -6.06
CA LEU A 46 12.56 27.00 -5.45
C LEU A 46 12.53 27.33 -3.96
N VAL A 47 12.97 26.38 -3.12
CA VAL A 47 13.10 26.59 -1.68
C VAL A 47 14.31 27.49 -1.42
N GLU A 48 14.07 28.66 -0.83
CA GLU A 48 15.13 29.56 -0.38
C GLU A 48 15.72 29.05 0.96
N ALA A 49 16.72 28.17 0.87
CA ALA A 49 17.40 27.61 2.03
C ALA A 49 18.61 28.47 2.41
N SER A 50 18.51 29.21 3.52
CA SER A 50 19.58 30.05 4.06
C SER A 50 19.63 30.03 5.59
N TRP A 51 20.81 30.28 6.17
CA TRP A 51 21.06 30.21 7.61
C TRP A 51 20.32 31.28 8.41
N ASP A 52 20.10 32.46 7.84
CA ASP A 52 19.29 33.54 8.43
C ASP A 52 17.79 33.18 8.51
N ARG A 53 17.36 32.09 7.86
CA ARG A 53 15.98 31.58 7.86
C ARG A 53 15.75 30.38 8.76
N VAL A 54 16.71 30.03 9.64
CA VAL A 54 16.52 28.98 10.65
C VAL A 54 15.48 29.41 11.68
N ILE A 55 14.31 28.76 11.67
CA ILE A 55 13.19 29.11 12.56
C ILE A 55 13.39 28.67 14.02
N ARG A 56 14.12 27.58 14.24
CA ARG A 56 14.35 26.96 15.56
C ARG A 56 15.42 25.87 15.46
N THR A 57 16.18 25.70 16.54
CA THR A 57 16.95 24.49 16.81
C THR A 57 16.28 23.70 17.93
N THR A 58 15.99 22.42 17.69
CA THR A 58 15.36 21.52 18.68
C THR A 58 16.23 20.28 18.83
N VAL A 59 16.34 19.78 20.06
CA VAL A 59 17.03 18.52 20.37
C VAL A 59 16.01 17.53 20.92
N GLY A 60 16.12 16.27 20.54
CA GLY A 60 15.27 15.19 21.03
C GLY A 60 16.07 13.90 21.20
N LEU A 61 15.73 13.13 22.23
CA LEU A 61 16.32 11.82 22.48
C LEU A 61 15.54 10.75 21.73
N ARG A 62 16.24 9.92 20.97
CA ARG A 62 15.62 8.76 20.31
C ARG A 62 15.53 7.60 21.31
N PRO A 63 14.35 7.01 21.54
CA PRO A 63 14.20 5.84 22.40
C PRO A 63 14.67 4.59 21.63
N HIS A 64 15.98 4.48 21.42
CA HIS A 64 16.62 3.40 20.69
C HIS A 64 16.93 2.21 21.60
N ARG A 65 16.98 1.02 21.02
CA ARG A 65 17.47 -0.22 21.62
C ARG A 65 18.27 -0.98 20.57
N ASP A 66 19.44 -1.47 20.95
CA ASP A 66 20.34 -2.20 20.04
C ASP A 66 19.68 -3.48 19.50
N SER A 67 18.88 -4.15 20.34
CA SER A 67 18.15 -5.36 19.94
C SER A 67 16.87 -5.07 19.12
N GLY A 68 16.64 -3.83 18.67
CA GLY A 68 15.41 -3.42 17.97
C GLY A 68 14.27 -2.99 18.91
N PHE A 69 13.09 -2.71 18.35
CA PHE A 69 11.91 -2.36 19.15
C PHE A 69 11.31 -3.60 19.84
N VAL A 70 10.58 -3.40 20.94
CA VAL A 70 9.81 -4.45 21.62
C VAL A 70 8.36 -4.30 21.22
N LEU A 71 7.80 -5.38 20.67
CA LEU A 71 6.37 -5.61 20.60
C LEU A 71 6.08 -7.03 21.08
N ARG A 72 5.65 -7.17 22.33
CA ARG A 72 5.39 -8.48 22.95
C ARG A 72 4.34 -8.37 24.05
N ALA A 73 3.57 -9.44 24.25
CA ALA A 73 2.70 -9.58 25.41
C ALA A 73 3.45 -10.20 26.60
N GLU A 74 3.03 -9.82 27.79
CA GLU A 74 3.49 -10.35 29.07
C GLU A 74 2.32 -10.34 30.06
N LYS A 75 2.26 -11.32 30.96
CA LYS A 75 1.31 -11.31 32.09
C LYS A 75 1.93 -10.50 33.22
N LEU A 76 1.25 -9.45 33.66
CA LEU A 76 1.60 -8.67 34.85
C LEU A 76 0.45 -8.79 35.85
N ASP A 77 0.62 -9.65 36.86
CA ASP A 77 -0.46 -10.10 37.75
C ASP A 77 -1.68 -10.55 36.92
N GLU A 78 -2.89 -10.09 37.24
CA GLU A 78 -4.11 -10.43 36.52
C GLU A 78 -4.33 -9.59 35.24
N LYS A 79 -3.33 -8.83 34.79
CA LYS A 79 -3.43 -7.95 33.61
C LYS A 79 -2.54 -8.45 32.47
N LEU A 80 -3.02 -8.24 31.25
CA LEU A 80 -2.21 -8.33 30.05
C LEU A 80 -1.43 -7.02 29.84
N LEU A 81 -0.10 -7.10 29.83
CA LEU A 81 0.78 -6.01 29.45
C LEU A 81 1.29 -6.23 28.03
N VAL A 82 0.92 -5.35 27.10
CA VAL A 82 1.46 -5.34 25.73
C VAL A 82 2.53 -4.26 25.63
N HIS A 83 3.78 -4.69 25.52
CA HIS A 83 4.91 -3.80 25.28
C HIS A 83 4.88 -3.28 23.84
N ASN A 84 5.13 -1.98 23.65
CA ASN A 84 5.25 -1.36 22.33
C ASN A 84 6.21 -0.16 22.37
N TYR A 85 7.52 -0.41 22.47
CA TYR A 85 8.54 0.63 22.71
C TYR A 85 9.87 0.36 22.01
N GLY A 86 10.80 1.30 22.02
CA GLY A 86 12.15 1.10 21.46
C GLY A 86 12.28 1.37 19.95
N HIS A 87 11.40 2.19 19.38
CA HIS A 87 11.35 2.45 17.93
C HIS A 87 12.46 3.36 17.39
N GLY A 88 13.34 3.89 18.24
CA GLY A 88 14.42 4.79 17.83
C GLY A 88 13.93 5.98 17.01
N GLY A 89 14.56 6.24 15.87
CA GLY A 89 14.17 7.31 14.95
C GLY A 89 12.96 6.98 14.05
N SER A 90 12.50 5.73 14.05
CA SER A 90 11.48 5.23 13.12
C SER A 90 10.07 5.19 13.72
N GLY A 91 9.89 5.71 14.94
CA GLY A 91 8.62 5.64 15.67
C GLY A 91 7.43 6.19 14.90
N MET A 92 7.61 7.28 14.14
CA MET A 92 6.53 7.85 13.33
C MET A 92 6.13 6.92 12.17
N SER A 93 7.08 6.50 11.36
CA SER A 93 6.84 5.62 10.21
C SER A 93 6.23 4.27 10.59
N LEU A 94 6.59 3.72 11.75
CA LEU A 94 6.14 2.40 12.20
C LEU A 94 4.85 2.45 13.04
N SER A 95 4.49 3.61 13.59
CA SER A 95 3.45 3.77 14.62
C SER A 95 2.10 3.12 14.32
N TRP A 96 1.59 3.24 13.09
CA TRP A 96 0.29 2.67 12.71
C TRP A 96 0.32 1.14 12.66
N GLY A 97 1.44 0.58 12.18
CA GLY A 97 1.64 -0.87 12.09
C GLY A 97 1.87 -1.49 13.45
N THR A 98 2.75 -0.92 14.27
CA THR A 98 2.99 -1.43 15.63
C THR A 98 1.80 -1.21 16.54
N GLY A 99 1.05 -0.10 16.37
CA GLY A 99 -0.23 0.10 17.03
C GLY A 99 -1.30 -0.90 16.61
N TYR A 100 -1.37 -1.28 15.33
CA TYR A 100 -2.25 -2.34 14.85
C TYR A 100 -1.91 -3.68 15.51
N MET A 101 -0.63 -4.07 15.47
CA MET A 101 -0.17 -5.33 16.05
C MET A 101 -0.42 -5.40 17.56
N ALA A 102 -0.19 -4.31 18.29
CA ALA A 102 -0.48 -4.24 19.72
C ALA A 102 -1.98 -4.42 20.02
N ALA A 103 -2.85 -3.82 19.20
CA ALA A 103 -4.30 -3.96 19.34
C ALA A 103 -4.79 -5.36 18.96
N GLU A 104 -4.18 -6.01 17.96
CA GLU A 104 -4.42 -7.42 17.64
C GLU A 104 -4.06 -8.34 18.81
N THR A 105 -2.88 -8.13 19.42
CA THR A 105 -2.48 -8.88 20.60
C THR A 105 -3.45 -8.67 21.77
N ALA A 106 -3.90 -7.43 22.01
CA ALA A 106 -4.88 -7.15 23.06
C ALA A 106 -6.24 -7.83 22.80
N ALA A 107 -6.68 -7.90 21.53
CA ALA A 107 -7.96 -8.50 21.16
C ALA A 107 -8.03 -10.03 21.38
N GLN A 108 -6.89 -10.69 21.55
CA GLN A 108 -6.82 -12.12 21.90
C GLN A 108 -7.25 -12.40 23.34
N HIS A 109 -7.34 -11.38 24.19
CA HIS A 109 -7.81 -11.50 25.57
C HIS A 109 -9.26 -11.01 25.67
N ASP A 110 -10.05 -11.57 26.60
CA ASP A 110 -11.49 -11.24 26.71
C ASP A 110 -11.79 -9.85 27.29
N GLN A 111 -10.81 -9.22 27.94
CA GLN A 111 -10.99 -7.91 28.55
C GLN A 111 -11.09 -6.85 27.45
N ARG A 112 -12.06 -5.94 27.57
CA ARG A 112 -12.26 -4.81 26.64
C ARG A 112 -11.91 -3.45 27.25
N LEU A 113 -11.52 -3.42 28.52
CA LEU A 113 -10.98 -2.21 29.14
C LEU A 113 -9.46 -2.20 28.98
N ALA A 114 -8.94 -1.18 28.30
CA ALA A 114 -7.51 -1.00 28.11
C ALA A 114 -7.05 0.39 28.55
N ALA A 115 -5.84 0.47 29.11
CA ALA A 115 -5.13 1.72 29.35
C ALA A 115 -3.89 1.74 28.46
N VAL A 116 -3.68 2.83 27.73
CA VAL A 116 -2.44 3.05 26.97
C VAL A 116 -1.52 3.91 27.82
N ILE A 117 -0.39 3.32 28.24
CA ILE A 117 0.63 4.02 29.02
C ILE A 117 1.74 4.45 28.07
N GLY A 118 1.83 5.76 27.82
CA GLY A 118 2.83 6.36 26.93
C GLY A 118 2.30 7.60 26.22
N CYS A 119 3.20 8.27 25.50
CA CYS A 119 2.88 9.49 24.75
C CYS A 119 3.44 9.43 23.32
N GLY A 120 3.12 10.46 22.54
CA GLY A 120 3.59 10.58 21.17
C GLY A 120 2.85 9.66 20.20
N VAL A 121 3.35 9.61 18.97
CA VAL A 121 2.66 9.00 17.84
C VAL A 121 2.35 7.51 18.07
N THR A 122 3.28 6.73 18.65
CA THR A 122 3.07 5.30 18.93
C THR A 122 1.93 5.07 19.92
N GLY A 123 1.86 5.84 21.01
CA GLY A 123 0.77 5.72 21.98
C GLY A 123 -0.57 6.14 21.38
N LEU A 124 -0.60 7.25 20.66
CA LEU A 124 -1.82 7.76 20.01
C LEU A 124 -2.36 6.81 18.94
N THR A 125 -1.49 6.24 18.10
CA THR A 125 -1.92 5.26 17.10
C THR A 125 -2.39 3.95 17.75
N THR A 126 -1.71 3.45 18.79
CA THR A 126 -2.18 2.29 19.56
C THR A 126 -3.56 2.55 20.16
N ALA A 127 -3.77 3.69 20.83
CA ALA A 127 -5.06 4.06 21.39
C ALA A 127 -6.15 4.11 20.31
N ARG A 128 -5.83 4.69 19.14
CA ARG A 128 -6.78 4.74 18.02
C ARG A 128 -7.11 3.35 17.46
N GLN A 129 -6.15 2.44 17.40
CA GLN A 129 -6.36 1.09 16.90
C GLN A 129 -7.17 0.21 17.87
N LEU A 130 -7.02 0.44 19.18
CA LEU A 130 -7.84 -0.15 20.23
C LEU A 130 -9.29 0.36 20.15
N GLN A 131 -9.50 1.67 20.07
CA GLN A 131 -10.84 2.26 19.91
C GLN A 131 -11.60 1.69 18.69
N ARG A 132 -10.90 1.50 17.56
CA ARG A 132 -11.48 0.90 16.35
C ARG A 132 -11.96 -0.55 16.54
N ARG A 133 -11.52 -1.22 17.60
CA ARG A 133 -11.86 -2.60 17.97
C ARG A 133 -12.84 -2.69 19.15
N GLY A 134 -13.36 -1.55 19.63
CA GLY A 134 -14.33 -1.52 20.73
C GLY A 134 -13.71 -1.69 22.12
N PHE A 135 -12.44 -1.33 22.27
CA PHE A 135 -11.83 -1.06 23.58
C PHE A 135 -12.16 0.36 24.06
#